data_AF-A0A1W9VZE8-F1
#
_entry.id   AF-A0A1W9VZE8-F1
#
_cell.length_a   1.000
_cell.length_b   1.000
_cell.length_c   1.000
_cell.angle_alpha   90.00
_cell.angle_beta   90.00
_cell.angle_gamma   90.00
#
_symmetry.space_group_name_H-M   'P 1'
#
loop_
_entity.id
_entity.type
_entity.pdbx_description
1 polymer ?
#
loop_
_entity_poly.entity_id
_entity_poly.type
_entity_poly.pdbx_seq_one_letter_code
_entity_poly.pdbx_strand_id
1 'polypeptide(L)'
;MAYSTQTVMVRKISVDISIYNLYARRMGAPDDRKERYDNALRFLRDVARGVISLGGDAPDIDEDAGPGISVVKSDRIFTLGRSSNNSSGTLDNY
;
A
#
# COMPACT_ATOMS: atom_id res chain seq x y z
N MET A 1 2.12 -19.12 7.92
CA MET A 1 2.17 -17.66 7.69
C MET A 1 0.85 -17.25 7.05
N ALA A 2 0.03 -16.45 7.74
CA ALA A 2 -1.25 -15.98 7.24
C ALA A 2 -1.04 -14.66 6.49
N TYR A 3 -1.49 -14.57 5.25
CA TYR A 3 -1.50 -13.32 4.48
C TYR A 3 -2.78 -12.57 4.81
N SER A 4 -2.69 -11.25 5.02
CA SER A 4 -3.89 -10.42 5.20
C SER A 4 -4.75 -10.45 3.93
N THR A 5 -6.07 -10.32 4.09
CA THR A 5 -7.06 -10.28 3.00
C THR A 5 -6.72 -9.24 1.93
N GLN A 6 -6.17 -8.08 2.33
CA GLN A 6 -5.67 -7.05 1.43
C GLN A 6 -4.59 -7.57 0.47
N THR A 7 -3.65 -8.35 1.00
CA THR A 7 -2.54 -8.91 0.21
C THR A 7 -3.06 -9.90 -0.83
N VAL A 8 -4.15 -10.61 -0.52
CA VAL A 8 -4.80 -11.56 -1.44
C VAL A 8 -5.46 -10.84 -2.61
N MET A 9 -6.16 -9.73 -2.36
CA MET A 9 -6.83 -8.97 -3.42
C MET A 9 -5.85 -8.34 -4.41
N VAL A 10 -4.80 -7.68 -3.89
CA VAL A 10 -3.75 -7.07 -4.72
C VAL A 10 -3.03 -8.12 -5.57
N ARG A 11 -2.76 -9.30 -4.98
CA ARG A 11 -2.16 -10.41 -5.71
C ARG A 11 -3.03 -10.88 -6.86
N LYS A 12 -4.33 -11.07 -6.63
CA LYS A 12 -5.28 -11.52 -7.65
C LYS A 12 -5.31 -10.53 -8.83
N ILE A 13 -5.46 -9.24 -8.54
CA ILE A 13 -5.50 -8.17 -9.54
C ILE A 13 -4.21 -8.10 -10.36
N SER A 14 -3.05 -8.18 -9.69
CA SER A 14 -1.75 -8.20 -10.38
C SER A 14 -1.63 -9.36 -11.38
N VAL A 15 -2.15 -10.54 -11.01
CA VAL A 15 -2.13 -11.72 -11.88
C VAL A 15 -3.03 -11.52 -13.08
N ASP A 16 -4.26 -11.04 -12.89
CA ASP A 16 -5.21 -10.83 -14.00
C ASP A 16 -4.68 -9.82 -15.02
N ILE A 17 -4.08 -8.71 -14.55
CA ILE A 17 -3.44 -7.71 -15.42
C ILE A 17 -2.26 -8.31 -16.19
N SER A 18 -1.40 -9.07 -15.50
CA SER A 18 -0.21 -9.65 -16.11
C SER A 18 -0.56 -10.67 -17.20
N ILE A 19 -1.56 -11.52 -16.95
CA ILE A 19 -2.03 -12.52 -17.92
C ILE A 19 -2.55 -11.82 -19.17
N TYR A 20 -3.43 -10.83 -19.03
CA TYR A 20 -3.96 -10.08 -20.17
C TYR A 20 -2.83 -9.46 -21.00
N ASN A 21 -1.89 -8.75 -20.36
CA ASN A 21 -0.77 -8.11 -21.04
C ASN A 21 0.11 -9.11 -21.80
N LEU A 22 0.34 -10.30 -21.24
CA LEU A 22 1.12 -11.35 -21.89
C LEU A 22 0.43 -11.89 -23.15
N TYR A 23 -0.89 -12.13 -23.09
CA TYR A 23 -1.66 -12.59 -24.24
C TYR A 23 -1.78 -11.50 -25.32
N ALA A 24 -2.11 -10.27 -24.92
CA ALA A 24 -2.24 -9.12 -25.80
C ALA A 24 -0.95 -8.88 -26.59
N ARG A 25 0.21 -9.10 -25.97
CA ARG A 25 1.52 -8.96 -26.64
C ARG A 25 1.77 -10.01 -27.73
N ARG A 26 1.25 -11.22 -27.60
CA ARG A 26 1.63 -12.36 -28.46
C ARG A 26 0.63 -12.67 -29.56
N MET A 27 -0.67 -12.66 -29.24
CA MET A 27 -1.69 -13.27 -30.10
C MET A 27 -3.10 -12.67 -29.94
N GLY A 28 -3.24 -11.63 -29.12
CA GLY A 28 -4.55 -11.12 -28.70
C GLY A 28 -5.10 -11.91 -27.50
N ALA A 29 -5.73 -11.19 -26.57
CA ALA A 29 -6.31 -11.80 -25.37
C ALA A 29 -7.73 -12.34 -25.67
N PRO A 30 -8.04 -13.57 -25.25
CA PRO A 30 -9.41 -14.09 -25.28
C PRO A 30 -10.36 -13.21 -24.44
N ASP A 31 -11.65 -13.24 -24.77
CA ASP A 31 -12.65 -12.37 -24.15
C ASP A 31 -12.75 -12.53 -22.64
N ASP A 32 -12.61 -13.77 -22.12
CA ASP A 32 -12.64 -14.04 -20.68
C ASP A 32 -11.46 -13.39 -19.91
N ARG A 33 -10.32 -13.19 -20.60
CA ARG A 33 -9.14 -12.51 -20.05
C ARG A 33 -9.27 -11.01 -20.16
N LYS A 34 -9.87 -10.52 -21.23
CA LYS A 34 -10.18 -9.09 -21.40
C LYS A 34 -11.19 -8.62 -20.37
N GLU A 35 -12.25 -9.38 -20.14
CA GLU A 35 -13.25 -9.06 -19.11
C GLU A 35 -12.63 -9.00 -17.71
N ARG A 36 -11.77 -9.95 -17.36
CA ARG A 36 -11.04 -9.94 -16.07
C ARG A 36 -10.13 -8.73 -15.93
N TYR A 37 -9.43 -8.36 -17.00
CA TYR A 37 -8.61 -7.16 -17.03
C TYR A 37 -9.44 -5.88 -16.83
N ASP A 38 -10.55 -5.74 -17.55
CA ASP A 38 -11.43 -4.58 -17.45
C ASP A 38 -12.06 -4.46 -16.05
N ASN A 39 -12.46 -5.60 -15.47
CA ASN A 39 -12.95 -5.66 -14.10
C ASN A 39 -11.87 -5.29 -13.07
N ALA A 40 -10.63 -5.73 -13.27
CA ALA A 40 -9.49 -5.36 -12.44
C ALA A 40 -9.21 -3.84 -12.50
N LEU A 41 -9.26 -3.24 -13.70
CA LEU A 41 -9.11 -1.79 -13.86
C LEU A 41 -10.27 -1.02 -13.21
N ARG A 42 -11.51 -1.49 -13.37
CA ARG A 42 -12.67 -0.86 -12.73
C ARG A 42 -12.51 -0.86 -11.20
N PHE A 43 -12.17 -2.02 -10.64
CA PHE A 43 -11.91 -2.14 -9.21
C PHE A 43 -10.84 -1.16 -8.72
N LEU A 44 -9.69 -1.09 -9.41
CA LEU A 44 -8.62 -0.15 -9.02
C LEU A 44 -9.03 1.32 -9.12
N ARG A 45 -9.89 1.68 -10.09
CA ARG A 45 -10.46 3.03 -10.19
C ARG A 45 -11.40 3.33 -9.03
N ASP A 46 -12.22 2.37 -8.65
CA ASP A 46 -13.16 2.53 -7.52
C ASP A 46 -12.42 2.61 -6.19
N VAL A 47 -11.34 1.85 -6.03
CA VAL A 47 -10.41 1.98 -4.90
C VAL A 47 -9.75 3.36 -4.87
N ALA A 48 -9.25 3.85 -6.02
CA ALA A 48 -8.62 5.17 -6.10
C ALA A 48 -9.59 6.31 -5.80
N ARG A 49 -10.88 6.12 -6.07
CA ARG A 49 -11.96 7.05 -5.71
C ARG A 49 -12.41 6.94 -4.25
N GLY A 50 -11.94 5.93 -3.51
CA GLY A 50 -12.38 5.65 -2.14
C GLY A 50 -13.77 5.00 -2.04
N VAL A 51 -14.34 4.51 -3.16
CA VAL A 51 -15.66 3.85 -3.17
C VAL A 51 -15.56 2.43 -2.62
N ILE A 52 -14.42 1.76 -2.82
CA ILE A 52 -14.17 0.38 -2.41
C ILE A 52 -12.87 0.32 -1.61
N SER A 53 -12.88 -0.35 -0.46
CA SER A 53 -11.67 -0.65 0.31
C SER A 53 -10.98 -1.92 -0.20
N LEU A 54 -9.64 -1.96 -0.11
CA LEU A 54 -8.83 -3.15 -0.42
C LEU A 54 -9.00 -4.30 0.60
N GLY A 55 -9.92 -4.16 1.56
CA GLY A 55 -10.32 -5.25 2.45
C GLY A 55 -9.55 -5.33 3.76
N GLY A 56 -9.11 -4.20 4.31
CA GLY A 56 -8.89 -4.09 5.75
C GLY A 56 -9.46 -2.77 6.24
N ASP A 57 -9.48 -2.60 7.57
CA ASP A 57 -9.97 -1.38 8.21
C ASP A 57 -9.32 -0.18 7.52
N ALA A 58 -10.16 0.61 6.88
CA ALA A 58 -9.74 1.94 6.48
C ALA A 58 -9.43 2.66 7.79
N PRO A 59 -8.25 3.29 7.96
CA PRO A 59 -8.12 4.25 9.04
C PRO A 59 -9.24 5.27 8.84
N ASP A 60 -9.99 5.56 9.91
CA ASP A 60 -11.02 6.59 9.90
C ASP A 60 -10.42 7.84 9.25
N ILE A 61 -10.92 8.19 8.06
CA ILE A 61 -10.53 9.41 7.40
C ILE A 61 -11.38 10.47 8.08
N ASP A 62 -10.83 11.15 9.08
CA ASP A 62 -11.44 12.36 9.61
C ASP A 62 -11.70 13.31 8.44
N GLU A 63 -12.96 13.59 8.11
CA GLU A 63 -13.36 14.40 6.94
C GLU A 63 -12.87 15.86 7.02
N ASP A 64 -12.24 16.27 8.13
CA ASP A 64 -11.70 17.61 8.37
C ASP A 64 -10.17 17.73 8.14
N ALA A 65 -9.48 16.63 7.84
CA ALA A 65 -8.07 16.66 7.50
C ALA A 65 -7.88 16.68 5.98
N GLY A 66 -7.49 17.83 5.42
CA GLY A 66 -6.95 17.92 4.05
C GLY A 66 -5.86 16.86 3.79
N PRO A 67 -5.44 16.59 2.53
CA PRO A 67 -4.75 15.37 2.11
C PRO A 67 -3.70 14.87 3.11
N GLY A 68 -4.15 13.99 4.00
CA GLY A 68 -3.41 13.57 5.19
C GLY A 68 -2.66 12.30 4.88
N ILE A 69 -1.33 12.37 4.82
CA ILE A 69 -0.49 11.18 4.72
C ILE A 69 -0.45 10.55 6.11
N SER A 70 -1.15 9.43 6.30
CA SER A 70 -0.98 8.61 7.49
C SER A 70 0.36 7.88 7.41
N VAL A 71 1.34 8.34 8.19
CA VAL A 71 2.64 7.68 8.33
C VAL A 71 2.68 6.94 9.66
N VAL A 72 2.51 5.62 9.62
CA VAL A 72 2.76 4.76 10.78
C VAL A 72 4.27 4.58 10.93
N LYS A 73 4.88 5.27 11.90
CA LYS A 73 6.29 5.07 12.26
C LYS A 73 6.40 4.19 13.50
N SER A 74 7.25 3.17 13.44
CA SER A 74 7.78 2.51 14.64
C SER A 74 8.74 3.45 15.38
N ASP A 75 8.84 3.28 16.70
CA ASP A 75 9.71 4.11 17.53
C ASP A 75 11.18 3.97 17.10
N ARG A 76 11.92 5.09 17.02
CA ARG A 76 13.27 5.09 16.45
C ARG A 76 14.29 4.72 17.53
N ILE A 77 14.92 3.56 17.36
CA ILE A 77 15.99 3.05 18.24
C ILE A 77 17.28 3.87 18.19
N PHE A 78 17.51 4.62 17.11
CA PHE A 78 18.67 5.51 16.95
C PHE A 78 18.26 6.86 16.36
N THR A 79 18.84 7.94 16.91
CA THR A 79 18.71 9.30 16.40
C THR A 79 20.10 9.86 16.07
N LEU A 80 20.20 10.63 14.98
CA LEU A 80 21.46 11.26 14.58
C LEU A 80 21.57 12.63 15.30
N GLY A 81 22.49 12.75 16.27
CA GLY A 81 22.89 14.03 16.88
C GLY A 81 22.00 14.54 18.02
N ARG A 82 22.59 14.68 19.22
CA ARG A 82 21.96 14.94 20.52
C ARG A 82 21.71 16.44 20.77
N SER A 83 20.57 16.81 21.36
CA SER A 83 20.54 17.92 22.33
C SER A 83 20.56 17.32 23.73
N SER A 84 21.56 17.73 24.50
CA SER A 84 21.86 17.23 25.83
C SER A 84 20.81 17.74 26.83
N ASN A 85 19.94 16.84 27.31
CA ASN A 85 19.11 17.12 28.50
C ASN A 85 19.82 16.56 29.74
N ASN A 86 20.79 17.34 30.26
CA ASN A 86 21.41 17.23 31.60
C ASN A 86 21.65 15.80 32.17
N SER A 87 21.97 14.84 31.30
CA SER A 87 22.28 13.47 31.72
C SER A 87 23.79 13.33 31.90
N SER A 88 24.18 13.08 33.14
CA SER A 88 25.53 12.88 33.70
C SER A 88 26.27 11.69 33.11
N GLY A 89 26.47 11.67 31.79
CA GLY A 89 27.10 10.55 31.08
C GLY A 89 27.54 10.94 29.68
N THR A 90 28.33 12.00 29.57
CA THR A 90 28.97 12.40 28.31
C THR A 90 30.44 11.99 28.36
N LEU A 91 30.95 11.47 27.23
CA LEU A 91 32.32 10.97 26.99
C LEU A 91 33.41 12.05 27.05
N ASP A 92 33.14 13.19 27.66
CA ASP A 92 34.07 14.33 27.79
C ASP A 92 35.10 14.13 28.92
N ASN A 93 35.14 12.93 29.51
CA ASN A 93 35.95 12.62 30.68
C ASN A 93 36.93 11.44 30.47
N TYR A 94 37.42 11.27 29.24
CA TYR A 94 38.61 10.49 28.92
C TYR A 94 39.57 11.33 28.07
#